data_AF-A0A947BZE5-F1
#
_entry.id   AF-A0A947BZE5-F1
#
_cell.length_a   1.000
_cell.length_b   1.000
_cell.length_c   1.000
_cell.angle_alpha   90.00
_cell.angle_beta   90.00
_cell.angle_gamma   90.00
#
_symmetry.space_group_name_H-M   'P 1'
#
loop_
_entity.id
_entity.type
_entity.pdbx_description
1 polymer ?
#
loop_
_entity_poly.entity_id
_entity_poly.type
_entity_poly.pdbx_seq_one_letter_code
_entity_poly.pdbx_strand_id
1 'polypeptide(L)'
;MPKNKITRRDFLNGTQIAITAGLATQIISPWADIFGSEPNFALPDDYYPPSKTGLRGSHDGSWEIMHARVTGQKWSVPTHEEEYDLVVVGAGISGLSAAYFYRQKKPDAKILILDNHDDFGGHAKRNEFDFNGETRITYGGTEAIDTPSSYPPEAIQLFNELGIELKEFYTAFEQDLYSQRGMGMSIVFDKKQFGKTQHVTGYGEKSWQVFANEAPLSEQARKDFIRVHTAKVDYMPNTPVEEKFETLSKTGYSSFLRNYCKVDEQVIQIYQHWGMSFWCVDMEEVPTTAVQYYDGGIPGVDYTLPIRSGRGDDPYIFHFPDGNAS
;
A
#
# COMPACT_ATOMS: atom_id res chain seq x y z
N MET A 1 6.08 -40.05 2.43
CA MET A 1 6.23 -38.97 1.43
C MET A 1 5.95 -37.66 2.14
N PRO A 2 6.88 -36.70 2.19
CA PRO A 2 6.61 -35.47 2.92
C PRO A 2 5.65 -34.61 2.08
N LYS A 3 4.48 -34.27 2.63
CA LYS A 3 3.57 -33.27 2.05
C LYS A 3 4.23 -31.90 2.20
N ASN A 4 5.16 -31.56 1.31
CA ASN A 4 5.92 -30.30 1.35
C ASN A 4 5.13 -29.09 0.81
N LYS A 5 3.80 -29.17 0.72
CA LYS A 5 2.95 -28.03 0.33
C LYS A 5 1.69 -28.06 1.20
N ILE A 6 1.70 -27.27 2.25
CA ILE A 6 0.48 -26.92 2.98
C ILE A 6 -0.23 -25.88 2.11
N THR A 7 -1.39 -26.20 1.56
CA THR A 7 -2.19 -25.21 0.84
C THR A 7 -2.88 -24.28 1.84
N ARG A 8 -3.30 -23.10 1.40
CA ARG A 8 -4.13 -22.19 2.20
C ARG A 8 -5.37 -22.89 2.78
N ARG A 9 -5.99 -23.78 2.00
CA ARG A 9 -7.10 -24.63 2.46
C ARG A 9 -6.68 -25.60 3.56
N ASP A 10 -5.50 -26.22 3.45
CA ASP A 10 -4.96 -27.10 4.50
C ASP A 10 -4.68 -26.32 5.80
N PHE A 11 -4.19 -25.08 5.72
CA PHE A 11 -3.96 -24.21 6.87
C PHE A 11 -5.26 -23.80 7.57
N LEU A 12 -6.26 -23.32 6.80
CA LEU A 12 -7.56 -22.91 7.33
C LEU A 12 -8.31 -24.09 7.98
N ASN A 13 -8.21 -25.29 7.39
CA ASN A 13 -8.84 -26.49 7.93
C ASN A 13 -8.08 -27.11 9.12
N GLY A 14 -6.78 -26.79 9.27
CA GLY A 14 -5.92 -27.32 10.32
C GLY A 14 -5.77 -26.42 11.55
N THR A 15 -6.34 -25.20 11.51
CA THR A 15 -6.26 -24.20 12.57
C THR A 15 -7.66 -23.91 13.11
N GLN A 16 -7.84 -23.86 14.44
CA GLN A 16 -9.07 -23.34 15.03
C GLN A 16 -9.11 -21.82 14.81
N ILE A 17 -9.75 -21.38 13.73
CA ILE A 17 -9.94 -19.96 13.41
C ILE A 17 -11.34 -19.59 13.87
N ALA A 18 -11.50 -18.73 14.88
CA ALA A 18 -12.80 -18.16 15.21
C ALA A 18 -12.93 -16.78 14.56
N ILE A 19 -13.78 -16.65 13.54
CA ILE A 19 -14.07 -15.35 12.90
C ILE A 19 -15.30 -14.78 13.58
N THR A 20 -15.11 -13.74 14.39
CA THR A 20 -16.22 -13.00 14.97
C THR A 20 -16.75 -12.02 13.91
N ALA A 21 -17.53 -12.51 12.95
CA ALA A 21 -18.26 -11.63 12.04
C ALA A 21 -19.28 -10.82 12.86
N GLY A 22 -19.11 -9.50 12.90
CA GLY A 22 -19.90 -8.55 13.71
C GLY A 22 -21.40 -8.41 13.37
N LEU A 23 -22.04 -9.43 12.77
CA LEU A 23 -23.46 -9.43 12.41
C LEU A 23 -24.28 -10.54 13.09
N ALA A 24 -23.68 -11.37 13.95
CA ALA A 24 -24.37 -12.51 14.58
C ALA A 24 -24.78 -12.31 16.06
N THR A 25 -24.85 -11.07 16.57
CA THR A 25 -25.33 -10.83 17.95
C THR A 25 -26.84 -11.02 18.15
N GLN A 26 -27.59 -11.48 17.14
CA GLN A 26 -29.04 -11.72 17.26
C GLN A 26 -29.49 -13.18 17.11
N ILE A 27 -28.60 -14.16 16.91
CA ILE A 27 -28.99 -15.58 16.94
C ILE A 27 -28.00 -16.40 17.77
N ILE A 28 -27.73 -15.95 18.99
CA ILE A 28 -27.30 -16.88 20.04
C ILE A 28 -28.59 -17.28 20.74
N SER A 29 -29.20 -18.38 20.26
CA SER A 29 -30.35 -18.99 20.92
C SER A 29 -30.03 -19.25 22.40
N PRO A 30 -30.97 -19.04 23.34
CA PRO A 30 -30.77 -19.18 24.79
C PRO A 30 -30.58 -20.64 25.27
N TRP A 31 -30.08 -21.53 24.40
CA TRP A 31 -29.93 -22.97 24.66
C TRP A 31 -28.47 -23.41 24.76
N ALA A 32 -27.49 -22.53 24.50
CA ALA A 32 -26.06 -22.83 24.65
C ALA A 32 -25.63 -23.01 26.11
N ASP A 33 -26.36 -22.43 27.08
CA ASP A 33 -26.03 -22.56 28.51
C ASP A 33 -26.44 -23.93 29.12
N ILE A 34 -27.16 -24.79 28.39
CA ILE A 34 -27.72 -26.04 28.93
C ILE A 34 -26.91 -27.29 28.51
N PHE A 35 -26.15 -27.23 27.43
CA PHE A 35 -25.34 -28.36 26.97
C PHE A 35 -23.92 -27.88 26.69
N GLY A 36 -23.00 -28.24 27.59
CA GLY A 36 -21.56 -27.97 27.48
C GLY A 36 -20.93 -28.67 26.28
N SER A 37 -21.22 -28.18 25.08
CA SER A 37 -20.46 -28.43 23.87
C SER A 37 -19.59 -27.21 23.61
N GLU A 38 -18.28 -27.40 23.50
CA GLU A 38 -17.46 -26.43 22.78
C GLU A 38 -18.18 -26.13 21.47
N PRO A 39 -18.37 -24.85 21.09
CA PRO A 39 -18.93 -24.55 19.79
C PRO A 39 -18.01 -25.21 18.78
N ASN A 40 -18.51 -26.24 18.09
CA ASN A 40 -17.89 -26.76 16.87
C ASN A 40 -17.95 -25.62 15.86
N PHE A 41 -17.01 -24.70 15.97
CA PHE A 41 -16.84 -23.62 15.03
C PHE A 41 -16.32 -24.26 13.75
N ALA A 42 -17.14 -24.19 12.71
CA ALA A 42 -16.74 -24.49 11.36
C ALA A 42 -16.97 -23.24 10.52
N LEU A 43 -16.00 -22.92 9.66
CA LEU A 43 -16.21 -21.92 8.63
C LEU A 43 -17.34 -22.42 7.71
N PRO A 44 -18.20 -21.53 7.20
CA PRO A 44 -19.18 -21.90 6.17
C PRO A 44 -18.54 -22.66 5.01
N ASP A 45 -19.26 -23.60 4.40
CA ASP A 45 -18.73 -24.39 3.26
C ASP A 45 -18.33 -23.52 2.06
N ASP A 46 -18.92 -22.32 1.95
CA ASP A 46 -18.64 -21.29 0.95
C ASP A 46 -17.65 -20.21 1.43
N TYR A 47 -16.98 -20.42 2.57
CA TYR A 47 -15.99 -19.49 3.09
C TYR A 47 -14.78 -19.41 2.14
N TYR A 48 -14.78 -18.37 1.31
CA TYR A 48 -13.68 -18.07 0.41
C TYR A 48 -13.52 -16.55 0.23
N PRO A 49 -12.89 -15.87 1.21
CA PRO A 49 -12.68 -14.42 1.17
C PRO A 49 -12.03 -13.86 -0.11
N PRO A 50 -11.14 -14.58 -0.83
CA PRO A 50 -10.55 -14.09 -2.08
C PRO A 50 -11.56 -13.79 -3.21
N SER A 51 -12.74 -14.43 -3.23
CA SER A 51 -13.77 -14.15 -4.25
C SER A 51 -14.62 -12.92 -3.95
N LYS A 52 -14.47 -12.30 -2.77
CA LYS A 52 -15.22 -11.11 -2.40
C LYS A 52 -14.60 -9.88 -3.06
N THR A 53 -15.43 -9.08 -3.73
CA THR A 53 -15.04 -7.85 -4.44
C THR A 53 -15.26 -6.59 -3.59
N GLY A 54 -14.68 -5.46 -3.98
CA GLY A 54 -14.85 -4.16 -3.31
C GLY A 54 -13.61 -3.70 -2.53
N LEU A 55 -13.76 -2.72 -1.63
CA LEU A 55 -12.70 -2.34 -0.69
C LEU A 55 -12.65 -3.37 0.46
N ARG A 56 -11.54 -4.11 0.56
CA ARG A 56 -11.45 -5.32 1.41
C ARG A 56 -10.48 -5.19 2.60
N GLY A 57 -9.92 -3.99 2.83
CA GLY A 57 -9.13 -3.64 4.01
C GLY A 57 -10.01 -3.52 5.26
N SER A 58 -10.04 -2.35 5.90
CA SER A 58 -11.13 -2.04 6.83
C SER A 58 -12.46 -2.09 6.08
N HIS A 59 -13.25 -3.12 6.34
CA HIS A 59 -14.54 -3.37 5.71
C HIS A 59 -15.63 -3.28 6.77
N ASP A 60 -16.88 -3.14 6.34
CA ASP A 60 -18.02 -3.21 7.25
C ASP A 60 -17.94 -4.50 8.09
N GLY A 61 -18.05 -4.35 9.40
CA GLY A 61 -17.84 -5.35 10.44
C GLY A 61 -16.48 -5.30 11.15
N SER A 62 -15.42 -4.75 10.53
CA SER A 62 -14.07 -4.77 11.13
C SER A 62 -13.77 -3.54 11.99
N TRP A 63 -14.38 -2.38 11.75
CA TRP A 63 -14.02 -1.12 12.44
C TRP A 63 -15.06 -0.67 13.47
N GLU A 64 -16.29 -1.14 13.37
CA GLU A 64 -17.46 -0.65 14.12
C GLU A 64 -17.33 -0.87 15.61
N ILE A 65 -16.84 -2.06 16.03
CA ILE A 65 -16.69 -2.38 17.45
C ILE A 65 -15.67 -1.45 18.12
N MET A 66 -14.55 -1.19 17.45
CA MET A 66 -13.53 -0.26 17.96
C MET A 66 -14.06 1.18 17.98
N HIS A 67 -14.78 1.63 16.95
CA HIS A 67 -15.39 2.96 16.95
C HIS A 67 -16.45 3.11 18.04
N ALA A 68 -17.33 2.12 18.20
CA ALA A 68 -18.31 2.07 19.28
C ALA A 68 -17.63 2.12 20.66
N ARG A 69 -16.48 1.46 20.82
CA ARG A 69 -15.69 1.52 22.06
C ARG A 69 -15.18 2.93 22.33
N VAL A 70 -14.61 3.59 21.31
CA VAL A 70 -14.12 4.96 21.40
C VAL A 70 -15.25 5.94 21.70
N THR A 71 -16.46 5.70 21.19
CA THR A 71 -17.65 6.52 21.47
C THR A 71 -18.34 6.18 22.79
N GLY A 72 -17.79 5.25 23.59
CA GLY A 72 -18.21 5.01 24.98
C GLY A 72 -19.04 3.74 25.20
N GLN A 73 -19.29 2.94 24.16
CA GLN A 73 -19.95 1.65 24.33
C GLN A 73 -19.08 0.70 25.18
N LYS A 74 -19.77 -0.06 26.03
CA LYS A 74 -19.16 -1.08 26.89
C LYS A 74 -19.79 -2.43 26.58
N TRP A 75 -18.97 -3.46 26.69
CA TRP A 75 -19.39 -4.85 26.58
C TRP A 75 -19.14 -5.52 27.92
N SER A 76 -19.96 -6.51 28.29
CA SER A 76 -19.66 -7.38 29.41
C SER A 76 -18.40 -8.18 29.07
N VAL A 77 -17.40 -8.11 29.95
CA VAL A 77 -16.20 -8.93 29.83
C VAL A 77 -16.50 -10.26 30.52
N PRO A 78 -16.66 -11.38 29.78
CA PRO A 78 -16.79 -12.67 30.42
C PRO A 78 -15.49 -13.02 31.13
N THR A 79 -15.57 -13.84 32.18
CA THR A 79 -14.40 -14.55 32.70
C THR A 79 -13.90 -15.49 31.61
N HIS A 80 -12.64 -15.36 31.20
CA HIS A 80 -12.00 -16.37 30.36
C HIS A 80 -11.33 -17.40 31.28
N GLU A 81 -11.40 -18.67 30.89
CA GLU A 81 -10.83 -19.78 31.68
C GLU A 81 -9.49 -20.27 31.11
N GLU A 82 -9.12 -19.82 29.90
CA GLU A 82 -7.94 -20.31 29.18
C GLU A 82 -6.70 -19.41 29.31
N GLU A 83 -5.58 -19.95 29.78
CA GLU A 83 -4.30 -19.25 29.76
C GLU A 83 -3.59 -19.42 28.41
N TYR A 84 -2.92 -18.35 27.95
CA TYR A 84 -2.13 -18.32 26.73
C TYR A 84 -0.74 -17.73 27.03
N ASP A 85 0.31 -18.32 26.45
CA ASP A 85 1.69 -17.83 26.56
C ASP A 85 1.93 -16.55 25.75
N LEU A 86 1.10 -16.31 24.73
CA LEU A 86 1.12 -15.12 23.89
C LEU A 86 -0.27 -14.86 23.32
N VAL A 87 -0.72 -13.62 23.38
CA VAL A 87 -1.90 -13.13 22.65
C VAL A 87 -1.44 -12.11 21.61
N VAL A 88 -1.78 -12.35 20.35
CA VAL A 88 -1.50 -11.46 19.21
C VAL A 88 -2.82 -10.88 18.72
N VAL A 89 -2.89 -9.55 18.64
CA VAL A 89 -4.05 -8.84 18.07
C VAL A 89 -3.69 -8.36 16.66
N GLY A 90 -4.32 -8.97 15.66
CA GLY A 90 -4.04 -8.84 14.23
C GLY A 90 -3.27 -10.04 13.69
N ALA A 91 -3.86 -10.77 12.75
CA ALA A 91 -3.27 -11.84 11.96
C ALA A 91 -2.70 -11.33 10.62
N GLY A 92 -2.21 -10.09 10.57
CA GLY A 92 -1.40 -9.59 9.46
C GLY A 92 0.03 -10.13 9.48
N ILE A 93 0.85 -9.77 8.48
CA ILE A 93 2.27 -10.18 8.38
C ILE A 93 3.01 -9.98 9.71
N SER A 94 2.86 -8.83 10.37
CA SER A 94 3.52 -8.54 11.64
C SER A 94 3.09 -9.47 12.78
N GLY A 95 1.78 -9.75 12.89
CA GLY A 95 1.25 -10.60 13.97
C GLY A 95 1.57 -12.07 13.75
N LEU A 96 1.46 -12.55 12.51
CA LEU A 96 1.87 -13.90 12.12
C LEU A 96 3.38 -14.10 12.34
N SER A 97 4.20 -13.11 11.98
CA SER A 97 5.65 -13.15 12.24
C SER A 97 5.95 -13.17 13.74
N ALA A 98 5.25 -12.37 14.56
CA ALA A 98 5.42 -12.38 16.01
C ALA A 98 5.08 -13.76 16.61
N ALA A 99 3.96 -14.36 16.19
CA ALA A 99 3.58 -15.71 16.60
C ALA A 99 4.60 -16.76 16.16
N TYR A 100 5.07 -16.67 14.92
CA TYR A 100 6.08 -17.57 14.34
C TYR A 100 7.40 -17.53 15.11
N PHE A 101 8.00 -16.35 15.27
CA PHE A 101 9.27 -16.20 15.98
C PHE A 101 9.15 -16.51 17.48
N TYR A 102 7.98 -16.28 18.09
CA TYR A 102 7.73 -16.70 19.47
C TYR A 102 7.69 -18.22 19.59
N ARG A 103 7.00 -18.89 18.67
CA ARG A 103 6.91 -20.35 18.60
C ARG A 103 8.27 -21.00 18.36
N GLN A 104 9.13 -20.41 17.53
CA GLN A 104 10.50 -20.89 17.35
C GLN A 104 11.30 -20.91 18.66
N LYS A 105 11.09 -19.92 19.53
CA LYS A 105 11.75 -19.84 20.85
C LYS A 105 11.06 -20.67 21.93
N LYS A 106 9.75 -20.89 21.81
CA LYS A 106 8.92 -21.68 22.73
C LYS A 106 8.02 -22.64 21.93
N PRO A 107 8.53 -23.83 21.54
CA PRO A 107 7.80 -24.75 20.67
C PRO A 107 6.41 -25.16 21.19
N ASP A 108 6.30 -25.30 22.51
CA ASP A 108 5.08 -25.75 23.17
C ASP A 108 4.13 -24.60 23.58
N ALA A 109 4.47 -23.34 23.25
CA ALA A 109 3.67 -22.19 23.66
C ALA A 109 2.22 -22.26 23.17
N LYS A 110 1.24 -21.95 24.01
CA LYS A 110 -0.14 -21.75 23.57
C LYS A 110 -0.32 -20.30 23.12
N ILE A 111 -0.51 -20.10 21.81
CA ILE A 111 -0.60 -18.76 21.20
C ILE A 111 -2.03 -18.52 20.70
N LEU A 112 -2.66 -17.43 21.14
CA LEU A 112 -3.92 -16.94 20.61
C LEU A 112 -3.65 -15.82 19.60
N ILE A 113 -4.22 -15.92 18.40
CA ILE A 113 -4.20 -14.85 17.40
C ILE A 113 -5.64 -14.41 17.16
N LEU A 114 -5.92 -13.13 17.34
CA LEU A 114 -7.24 -12.53 17.15
C LEU A 114 -7.20 -11.62 15.93
N ASP A 115 -8.08 -11.85 14.95
CA ASP A 115 -8.26 -10.94 13.83
C ASP A 115 -9.74 -10.65 13.63
N ASN A 116 -10.04 -9.39 13.28
CA ASN A 116 -11.37 -8.89 12.99
C ASN A 116 -11.67 -8.88 11.48
N HIS A 117 -10.69 -9.18 10.65
CA HIS A 117 -10.88 -9.36 9.22
C HIS A 117 -11.46 -10.73 8.91
N ASP A 118 -12.14 -10.79 7.78
CA ASP A 118 -12.64 -12.03 7.23
C ASP A 118 -11.58 -12.90 6.56
N ASP A 119 -10.29 -12.59 6.75
CA ASP A 119 -9.16 -13.37 6.29
C ASP A 119 -7.89 -12.99 7.09
N PHE A 120 -6.93 -13.91 7.19
CA PHE A 120 -5.58 -13.60 7.68
C PHE A 120 -4.74 -12.92 6.59
N GLY A 121 -3.60 -12.33 6.99
CA GLY A 121 -2.68 -11.62 6.09
C GLY A 121 -2.78 -10.09 6.19
N GLY A 122 -3.86 -9.56 6.76
CA GLY A 122 -4.05 -8.12 6.92
C GLY A 122 -4.20 -7.44 5.56
N HIS A 123 -3.27 -6.56 5.17
CA HIS A 123 -3.26 -5.92 3.84
C HIS A 123 -2.74 -6.82 2.71
N ALA A 124 -2.09 -7.93 3.03
CA ALA A 124 -1.68 -8.93 2.06
C ALA A 124 -2.89 -9.79 1.63
N LYS A 125 -3.79 -9.21 0.83
CA LYS A 125 -5.01 -9.87 0.35
C LYS A 125 -4.93 -10.18 -1.14
N ARG A 126 -5.56 -11.30 -1.53
CA ARG A 126 -5.84 -11.65 -2.92
C ARG A 126 -7.25 -11.21 -3.29
N ASN A 127 -7.38 -10.62 -4.47
CA ASN A 127 -8.65 -10.44 -5.16
C ASN A 127 -8.72 -11.38 -6.35
N GLU A 128 -9.85 -12.08 -6.48
CA GLU A 128 -10.17 -12.91 -7.64
C GLU A 128 -11.39 -12.35 -8.36
N PHE A 129 -11.34 -12.30 -9.70
CA PHE A 129 -12.46 -11.86 -10.52
C PHE A 129 -12.59 -12.72 -11.78
N ASP A 130 -13.83 -12.93 -12.23
CA ASP A 130 -14.09 -13.59 -13.52
C ASP A 130 -13.90 -12.59 -14.66
N PHE A 131 -13.14 -13.00 -15.67
CA PHE A 131 -13.04 -12.28 -16.92
C PHE A 131 -13.12 -13.27 -18.08
N ASN A 132 -14.21 -13.21 -18.84
CA ASN A 132 -14.50 -14.12 -19.96
C ASN A 132 -14.48 -15.61 -19.57
N GLY A 133 -14.97 -15.97 -18.37
CA GLY A 133 -15.00 -17.35 -17.89
C GLY A 133 -13.66 -17.87 -17.36
N GLU A 134 -12.65 -16.99 -17.24
CA GLU A 134 -11.38 -17.29 -16.60
C GLU A 134 -11.24 -16.51 -15.29
N THR A 135 -10.83 -17.19 -14.23
CA THR A 135 -10.45 -16.53 -12.97
C THR A 135 -9.14 -15.77 -13.17
N ARG A 136 -9.18 -14.47 -12.92
CA ARG A 136 -8.02 -13.58 -12.83
C ARG A 136 -7.75 -13.24 -11.37
N ILE A 137 -6.48 -13.11 -11.03
CA ILE A 137 -6.03 -12.76 -9.68
C ILE A 137 -5.26 -11.44 -9.72
N THR A 138 -5.34 -10.70 -8.62
CA THR A 138 -4.55 -9.50 -8.36
C THR A 138 -4.43 -9.30 -6.86
N TYR A 139 -3.51 -8.43 -6.44
CA TYR A 139 -3.45 -7.97 -5.07
C TYR A 139 -4.67 -7.10 -4.72
N GLY A 140 -5.16 -7.26 -3.49
CA GLY A 140 -6.19 -6.44 -2.86
C GLY A 140 -5.64 -5.41 -1.87
N GLY A 141 -4.31 -5.32 -1.77
CA GLY A 141 -3.62 -4.40 -0.86
C GLY A 141 -2.12 -4.35 -1.15
N THR A 142 -1.31 -5.02 -0.33
CA THR A 142 0.15 -4.96 -0.47
C THR A 142 0.64 -5.59 -1.77
N GLU A 143 1.15 -4.75 -2.67
CA GLU A 143 1.55 -5.09 -4.03
C GLU A 143 2.91 -5.79 -4.11
N ALA A 144 3.93 -5.25 -3.43
CA ALA A 144 5.33 -5.62 -3.63
C ALA A 144 6.08 -5.89 -2.33
N ILE A 145 7.20 -6.61 -2.42
CA ILE A 145 8.26 -6.59 -1.42
C ILE A 145 9.16 -5.40 -1.73
N ASP A 146 8.88 -4.26 -1.10
CA ASP A 146 9.61 -3.03 -1.38
C ASP A 146 11.00 -3.02 -0.75
N THR A 147 12.04 -2.84 -1.57
CA THR A 147 13.44 -2.66 -1.17
C THR A 147 13.96 -3.76 -0.21
N PRO A 148 13.87 -5.05 -0.57
CA PRO A 148 14.32 -6.14 0.30
C PRO A 148 15.79 -6.05 0.70
N SER A 149 16.67 -5.38 -0.07
CA SER A 149 18.08 -5.20 0.29
C SER A 149 18.29 -4.39 1.58
N SER A 150 17.27 -3.62 1.98
CA SER A 150 17.27 -2.84 3.23
C SER A 150 16.77 -3.62 4.45
N TYR A 151 16.29 -4.86 4.25
CA TYR A 151 15.63 -5.60 5.31
C TYR A 151 16.64 -6.18 6.30
N PRO A 152 16.25 -6.31 7.59
CA PRO A 152 17.11 -6.93 8.59
C PRO A 152 17.32 -8.43 8.27
N PRO A 153 18.43 -9.04 8.72
CA PRO A 153 18.74 -10.45 8.45
C PRO A 153 17.62 -11.42 8.83
N GLU A 154 16.87 -11.14 9.89
CA GLU A 154 15.75 -11.96 10.36
C GLU A 154 14.60 -12.01 9.35
N ALA A 155 14.33 -10.90 8.66
CA ALA A 155 13.30 -10.86 7.62
C ALA A 155 13.75 -11.59 6.36
N ILE A 156 15.03 -11.47 5.98
CA ILE A 156 15.60 -12.23 4.86
C ILE A 156 15.61 -13.73 5.17
N GLN A 157 15.94 -14.12 6.40
CA GLN A 157 15.86 -15.50 6.83
C GLN A 157 14.43 -16.04 6.75
N LEU A 158 13.43 -15.25 7.16
CA LEU A 158 12.02 -15.64 7.05
C LEU A 158 11.62 -15.90 5.59
N PHE A 159 12.06 -15.08 4.63
CA PHE A 159 11.82 -15.35 3.22
C PHE A 159 12.40 -16.70 2.78
N ASN A 160 13.64 -17.01 3.17
CA ASN A 160 14.26 -18.31 2.86
C ASN A 160 13.51 -19.47 3.50
N GLU A 161 13.05 -19.34 4.76
CA GLU A 161 12.27 -20.36 5.47
C GLU A 161 10.90 -20.59 4.83
N LEU A 162 10.29 -19.55 4.25
CA LEU A 162 9.07 -19.61 3.46
C LEU A 162 9.31 -20.12 2.02
N GLY A 163 10.57 -20.28 1.59
CA GLY A 163 10.93 -20.69 0.24
C GLY A 163 10.82 -19.59 -0.81
N ILE A 164 10.88 -18.33 -0.40
CA ILE A 164 10.84 -17.15 -1.27
C ILE A 164 12.26 -16.79 -1.70
N GLU A 165 12.57 -17.03 -2.97
CA GLU A 165 13.89 -16.76 -3.57
C GLU A 165 13.86 -15.40 -4.30
N LEU A 166 14.30 -14.33 -3.64
CA LEU A 166 14.26 -12.95 -4.17
C LEU A 166 14.93 -12.78 -5.55
N LYS A 167 15.95 -13.59 -5.84
CA LYS A 167 16.67 -13.55 -7.13
C LYS A 167 15.80 -13.92 -8.34
N GLU A 168 14.75 -14.72 -8.14
CA GLU A 168 13.88 -15.18 -9.22
C GLU A 168 13.06 -14.01 -9.82
N PHE A 169 12.81 -12.96 -9.04
CA PHE A 169 12.06 -11.79 -9.51
C PHE A 169 12.78 -10.98 -10.60
N TYR A 170 14.11 -11.08 -10.68
CA TYR A 170 14.89 -10.43 -11.75
C TYR A 170 14.57 -10.96 -13.15
N THR A 171 14.04 -12.18 -13.25
CA THR A 171 13.63 -12.79 -14.52
C THR A 171 12.11 -12.98 -14.62
N ALA A 172 11.41 -13.08 -13.49
CA ALA A 172 9.96 -13.28 -13.47
C ALA A 172 9.16 -12.02 -13.83
N PHE A 173 9.70 -10.82 -13.61
CA PHE A 173 9.00 -9.56 -13.88
C PHE A 173 9.42 -8.93 -15.22
N GLU A 174 8.47 -8.77 -16.14
CA GLU A 174 8.69 -8.16 -17.46
C GLU A 174 8.73 -6.63 -17.37
N GLN A 175 9.89 -6.08 -17.01
CA GLN A 175 10.09 -4.63 -16.79
C GLN A 175 9.87 -3.77 -18.04
N ASP A 176 10.05 -4.34 -19.23
CA ASP A 176 9.95 -3.65 -20.51
C ASP A 176 8.64 -3.96 -21.25
N LEU A 177 7.66 -4.59 -20.59
CA LEU A 177 6.33 -4.89 -21.15
C LEU A 177 5.74 -3.68 -21.89
N TYR A 178 5.75 -2.51 -21.25
CA TYR A 178 5.17 -1.30 -21.82
C TYR A 178 6.04 -0.68 -22.91
N SER A 179 7.34 -0.53 -22.65
CA SER A 179 8.27 0.11 -23.59
C SER A 179 8.46 -0.70 -24.89
N GLN A 180 8.50 -2.03 -24.82
CA GLN A 180 8.53 -2.90 -26.01
C GLN A 180 7.30 -2.73 -26.91
N ARG A 181 6.17 -2.31 -26.34
CA ARG A 181 4.93 -2.02 -27.06
C ARG A 181 4.84 -0.55 -27.51
N GLY A 182 5.91 0.21 -27.36
CA GLY A 182 5.96 1.64 -27.67
C GLY A 182 5.10 2.50 -26.74
N MET A 183 4.76 1.97 -25.55
CA MET A 183 4.04 2.72 -24.51
C MET A 183 5.02 3.38 -23.56
N GLY A 184 4.61 4.54 -23.06
CA GLY A 184 5.41 5.40 -22.20
C GLY A 184 4.54 6.28 -21.32
N MET A 185 5.16 7.11 -20.50
CA MET A 185 4.43 7.99 -19.59
C MET A 185 3.66 9.06 -20.36
N SER A 186 2.45 9.38 -19.91
CA SER A 186 1.58 10.33 -20.59
C SER A 186 0.64 11.04 -19.61
N ILE A 187 0.11 12.19 -20.04
CA ILE A 187 -0.85 12.97 -19.24
C ILE A 187 -2.12 13.17 -20.06
N VAL A 188 -3.27 12.92 -19.42
CA VAL A 188 -4.58 13.29 -19.95
C VAL A 188 -5.01 14.60 -19.30
N PHE A 189 -5.00 15.67 -20.09
CA PHE A 189 -5.45 17.00 -19.70
C PHE A 189 -6.96 17.08 -19.88
N ASP A 190 -7.69 17.55 -18.87
CA ASP A 190 -9.14 17.71 -18.93
C ASP A 190 -9.54 19.10 -19.46
N LYS A 191 -10.78 19.19 -19.96
CA LYS A 191 -11.33 20.44 -20.52
C LYS A 191 -11.54 21.55 -19.48
N LYS A 192 -11.86 21.21 -18.23
CA LYS A 192 -12.23 22.19 -17.21
C LYS A 192 -11.00 22.99 -16.75
N GLN A 193 -9.85 22.33 -16.60
CA GLN A 193 -8.59 22.96 -16.19
C GLN A 193 -7.80 23.53 -17.38
N PHE A 194 -7.81 22.84 -18.52
CA PHE A 194 -6.91 23.13 -19.65
C PHE A 194 -7.64 23.60 -20.93
N GLY A 195 -8.95 23.84 -20.85
CA GLY A 195 -9.76 24.37 -21.96
C GLY A 195 -10.08 23.36 -23.07
N LYS A 196 -9.36 22.24 -23.17
CA LYS A 196 -9.67 21.11 -24.05
C LYS A 196 -9.18 19.79 -23.45
N THR A 197 -9.93 18.71 -23.70
CA THR A 197 -9.47 17.37 -23.39
C THR A 197 -8.38 16.97 -24.37
N GLN A 198 -7.19 16.64 -23.89
CA GLN A 198 -6.09 16.19 -24.74
C GLN A 198 -5.20 15.18 -24.02
N HIS A 199 -4.83 14.11 -24.72
CA HIS A 199 -3.81 13.15 -24.29
C HIS A 199 -2.46 13.54 -24.90
N VAL A 200 -1.42 13.62 -24.08
CA VAL A 200 -0.05 13.96 -24.50
C VAL A 200 0.90 12.89 -23.98
N THR A 201 1.68 12.29 -24.88
CA THR A 201 2.58 11.16 -24.60
C THR A 201 4.05 11.59 -24.54
N GLY A 202 4.88 10.75 -23.93
CA GLY A 202 6.32 10.95 -23.81
C GLY A 202 6.70 11.92 -22.68
N TYR A 203 5.97 11.87 -21.56
CA TYR A 203 6.30 12.62 -20.35
C TYR A 203 7.63 12.11 -19.78
N GLY A 204 8.62 12.98 -19.59
CA GLY A 204 9.98 12.58 -19.18
C GLY A 204 10.84 11.94 -20.27
N GLU A 205 10.24 11.45 -21.37
CA GLU A 205 10.96 10.83 -22.50
C GLU A 205 11.34 11.86 -23.58
N LYS A 206 10.43 12.78 -23.89
CA LYS A 206 10.68 13.90 -24.80
C LYS A 206 11.36 15.03 -24.04
N SER A 207 12.02 15.93 -24.76
CA SER A 207 12.44 17.19 -24.15
C SER A 207 11.23 17.93 -23.59
N TRP A 208 11.38 18.55 -22.43
CA TRP A 208 10.30 19.29 -21.78
C TRP A 208 9.69 20.38 -22.67
N GLN A 209 10.49 20.98 -23.55
CA GLN A 209 10.02 21.93 -24.56
C GLN A 209 9.04 21.29 -25.55
N VAL A 210 9.35 20.09 -26.07
CA VAL A 210 8.48 19.39 -27.02
C VAL A 210 7.19 18.94 -26.33
N PHE A 211 7.30 18.31 -25.17
CA PHE A 211 6.13 17.89 -24.40
C PHE A 211 5.22 19.08 -24.06
N ALA A 212 5.81 20.16 -23.55
CA ALA A 212 5.06 21.35 -23.20
C ALA A 212 4.39 21.99 -24.41
N ASN A 213 5.00 21.96 -25.61
CA ASN A 213 4.43 22.49 -26.86
C ASN A 213 3.22 21.69 -27.36
N GLU A 214 3.19 20.38 -27.12
CA GLU A 214 2.03 19.54 -27.43
C GLU A 214 0.89 19.76 -26.42
N ALA A 215 1.20 20.07 -25.15
CA ALA A 215 0.21 20.22 -24.09
C ALA A 215 -0.72 21.45 -24.26
N PRO A 216 -1.99 21.35 -23.81
CA PRO A 216 -3.00 22.42 -23.85
C PRO A 216 -2.79 23.51 -22.78
N LEU A 217 -1.55 23.98 -22.63
CA LEU A 217 -1.18 24.96 -21.61
C LEU A 217 -1.37 26.40 -22.11
N SER A 218 -1.67 27.30 -21.18
CA SER A 218 -1.54 28.75 -21.41
C SER A 218 -0.10 29.08 -21.80
N GLU A 219 0.11 30.24 -22.45
CA GLU A 219 1.47 30.66 -22.83
C GLU A 219 2.39 30.76 -21.60
N GLN A 220 1.87 31.30 -20.49
CA GLN A 220 2.62 31.45 -19.24
C GLN A 220 2.89 30.09 -18.58
N ALA A 221 1.88 29.22 -18.47
CA ALA A 221 2.04 27.88 -17.91
C ALA A 221 3.04 27.04 -18.67
N ARG A 222 3.08 27.16 -20.01
CA ARG A 222 4.06 26.48 -20.85
C ARG A 222 5.48 26.93 -20.53
N LYS A 223 5.71 28.25 -20.42
CA LYS A 223 7.01 28.83 -20.05
C LYS A 223 7.44 28.39 -18.65
N ASP A 224 6.53 28.43 -17.69
CA ASP A 224 6.82 28.04 -16.31
C ASP A 224 7.10 26.54 -16.19
N PHE A 225 6.30 25.68 -16.83
CA PHE A 225 6.52 24.23 -16.88
C PHE A 225 7.92 23.91 -17.41
N ILE A 226 8.32 24.51 -18.55
CA ILE A 226 9.65 24.29 -19.13
C ILE A 226 10.72 24.77 -18.16
N ARG A 227 10.56 25.96 -17.55
CA ARG A 227 11.51 26.53 -16.60
C ARG A 227 11.73 25.64 -15.40
N VAL A 228 10.68 25.21 -14.70
CA VAL A 228 10.84 24.43 -13.46
C VAL A 228 11.42 23.03 -13.68
N HIS A 229 11.34 22.52 -14.91
CA HIS A 229 11.94 21.25 -15.33
C HIS A 229 13.38 21.35 -15.87
N THR A 230 13.83 22.52 -16.32
CA THR A 230 15.13 22.65 -17.02
C THR A 230 16.11 23.59 -16.33
N ALA A 231 15.62 24.52 -15.50
CA ALA A 231 16.45 25.51 -14.86
C ALA A 231 17.10 24.94 -13.58
N LYS A 232 18.41 25.22 -13.42
CA LYS A 232 19.17 24.88 -12.21
C LYS A 232 19.05 25.99 -11.17
N VAL A 233 17.89 26.11 -10.52
CA VAL A 233 17.54 27.25 -9.65
C VAL A 233 17.28 26.80 -8.22
N ASP A 234 17.99 27.44 -7.29
CA ASP A 234 17.63 27.43 -5.87
C ASP A 234 16.52 28.45 -5.61
N TYR A 235 15.32 27.98 -5.24
CA TYR A 235 14.16 28.82 -4.97
C TYR A 235 14.12 29.39 -3.54
N MET A 236 15.13 29.08 -2.72
CA MET A 236 15.37 29.69 -1.40
C MET A 236 16.82 30.14 -1.28
N PRO A 237 17.29 31.05 -2.16
CA PRO A 237 18.69 31.45 -2.20
C PRO A 237 19.07 32.18 -0.91
N ASN A 238 20.31 31.96 -0.45
CA ASN A 238 20.86 32.52 0.78
C ASN A 238 20.21 32.02 2.09
N THR A 239 19.35 30.99 2.03
CA THR A 239 18.85 30.29 3.21
C THR A 239 19.72 29.05 3.50
N PRO A 240 20.20 28.84 4.72
CA PRO A 240 20.92 27.61 5.10
C PRO A 240 20.07 26.36 4.86
N VAL A 241 20.72 25.24 4.49
CA VAL A 241 20.04 23.98 4.12
C VAL A 241 19.11 23.50 5.23
N GLU A 242 19.54 23.55 6.49
CA GLU A 242 18.77 23.14 7.66
C GLU A 242 17.46 23.94 7.79
N GLU A 243 17.52 25.25 7.56
CA GLU A 243 16.34 26.14 7.61
C GLU A 243 15.41 25.92 6.41
N LYS A 244 15.96 25.60 5.23
CA LYS A 244 15.15 25.16 4.08
C LYS A 244 14.38 23.88 4.43
N PHE A 245 15.05 22.88 5.01
CA PHE A 245 14.41 21.63 5.43
C PHE A 245 13.31 21.88 6.46
N GLU A 246 13.57 22.69 7.48
CA GLU A 246 12.55 23.01 8.49
C GLU A 246 11.31 23.65 7.86
N THR A 247 11.52 24.63 6.98
CA THR A 247 10.43 25.34 6.29
C THR A 247 9.67 24.40 5.35
N LEU A 248 10.39 23.67 4.51
CA LEU A 248 9.81 22.84 3.45
C LEU A 248 9.21 21.53 3.97
N SER A 249 9.57 21.09 5.18
CA SER A 249 8.90 19.97 5.87
C SER A 249 7.48 20.31 6.33
N LYS A 250 7.15 21.60 6.41
CA LYS A 250 5.83 22.13 6.79
C LYS A 250 5.12 22.80 5.60
N THR A 251 5.71 22.71 4.41
CA THR A 251 5.19 23.36 3.19
C THR A 251 4.74 22.29 2.21
N GLY A 252 3.44 22.24 1.92
CA GLY A 252 2.89 21.41 0.85
C GLY A 252 3.55 21.68 -0.50
N TYR A 253 3.73 20.66 -1.32
CA TYR A 253 4.41 20.80 -2.61
C TYR A 253 3.71 21.80 -3.56
N SER A 254 2.38 21.91 -3.53
CA SER A 254 1.67 22.96 -4.28
C SER A 254 2.05 24.36 -3.81
N SER A 255 2.17 24.55 -2.49
CA SER A 255 2.59 25.82 -1.90
C SER A 255 4.03 26.15 -2.28
N PHE A 256 4.90 25.14 -2.39
CA PHE A 256 6.25 25.35 -2.90
C PHE A 256 6.26 25.86 -4.35
N LEU A 257 5.58 25.15 -5.26
CA LEU A 257 5.48 25.57 -6.67
C LEU A 257 4.88 26.99 -6.81
N ARG A 258 3.82 27.28 -6.05
CA ARG A 258 3.12 28.58 -6.12
C ARG A 258 3.90 29.72 -5.47
N ASN A 259 4.42 29.51 -4.26
CA ASN A 259 4.96 30.59 -3.45
C ASN A 259 6.46 30.78 -3.63
N TYR A 260 7.21 29.75 -4.03
CA TYR A 260 8.65 29.81 -4.22
C TYR A 260 9.01 29.75 -5.70
N CYS A 261 8.51 28.76 -6.44
CA CYS A 261 8.79 28.67 -7.88
C CYS A 261 8.02 29.69 -8.73
N LYS A 262 6.94 30.26 -8.17
CA LYS A 262 6.06 31.27 -8.81
C LYS A 262 5.56 30.81 -10.18
N VAL A 263 5.08 29.57 -10.27
CA VAL A 263 4.52 29.04 -11.53
C VAL A 263 3.06 29.44 -11.71
N ASP A 264 2.61 29.47 -12.95
CA ASP A 264 1.19 29.50 -13.32
C ASP A 264 0.40 28.34 -12.67
N GLU A 265 -0.85 28.59 -12.30
CA GLU A 265 -1.72 27.61 -11.64
C GLU A 265 -1.94 26.33 -12.47
N GLN A 266 -1.93 26.41 -13.81
CA GLN A 266 -2.03 25.20 -14.64
C GLN A 266 -0.86 24.23 -14.44
N VAL A 267 0.33 24.70 -14.07
CA VAL A 267 1.45 23.81 -13.74
C VAL A 267 1.16 23.05 -12.45
N ILE A 268 0.53 23.69 -11.47
CA ILE A 268 0.14 23.03 -10.22
C ILE A 268 -0.98 22.02 -10.48
N GLN A 269 -1.95 22.37 -11.33
CA GLN A 269 -3.05 21.46 -11.72
C GLN A 269 -2.57 20.17 -12.40
N ILE A 270 -1.41 20.17 -13.08
CA ILE A 270 -0.80 18.95 -13.63
C ILE A 270 -0.45 17.96 -12.51
N TYR A 271 0.01 18.47 -11.36
CA TYR A 271 0.55 17.66 -10.27
C TYR A 271 -0.39 17.52 -9.07
N GLN A 272 -1.56 18.18 -9.07
CA GLN A 272 -2.48 18.21 -7.92
C GLN A 272 -2.65 16.81 -7.30
N HIS A 273 -2.98 15.83 -8.13
CA HIS A 273 -3.28 14.47 -7.69
C HIS A 273 -2.08 13.52 -7.69
N TRP A 274 -0.87 14.00 -8.01
CA TRP A 274 0.30 13.13 -8.12
C TRP A 274 0.57 12.35 -6.82
N GLY A 275 0.43 13.02 -5.67
CA GLY A 275 0.69 12.41 -4.37
C GLY A 275 -0.28 11.28 -3.99
N MET A 276 -1.45 11.19 -4.63
CA MET A 276 -2.52 10.30 -4.20
C MET A 276 -2.18 8.82 -4.36
N SER A 277 -1.37 8.48 -5.36
CA SER A 277 -0.99 7.08 -5.62
C SER A 277 -0.08 6.50 -4.53
N PHE A 278 0.70 7.34 -3.84
CA PHE A 278 1.71 6.92 -2.88
C PHE A 278 1.38 7.33 -1.45
N TRP A 279 0.99 8.59 -1.23
CA TRP A 279 0.65 9.13 0.10
C TRP A 279 -0.85 9.15 0.40
N CYS A 280 -1.71 8.74 -0.54
CA CYS A 280 -3.18 8.79 -0.41
C CYS A 280 -3.77 10.20 -0.17
N VAL A 281 -2.96 11.24 -0.37
CA VAL A 281 -3.34 12.65 -0.27
C VAL A 281 -2.84 13.39 -1.50
N ASP A 282 -3.43 14.53 -1.80
CA ASP A 282 -2.98 15.36 -2.91
C ASP A 282 -1.69 16.13 -2.54
N MET A 283 -1.10 16.83 -3.50
CA MET A 283 0.19 17.50 -3.31
C MET A 283 0.16 18.66 -2.28
N GLU A 284 -1.02 19.06 -1.77
CA GLU A 284 -1.14 20.09 -0.73
C GLU A 284 -0.67 19.56 0.63
N GLU A 285 -0.92 18.29 0.89
CA GLU A 285 -0.57 17.62 2.15
C GLU A 285 0.78 16.89 2.09
N VAL A 286 1.37 16.75 0.90
CA VAL A 286 2.72 16.17 0.73
C VAL A 286 3.77 17.25 1.04
N PRO A 287 4.60 17.10 2.09
CA PRO A 287 5.67 18.05 2.37
C PRO A 287 6.67 18.11 1.22
N THR A 288 7.15 19.30 0.90
CA THR A 288 8.11 19.52 -0.21
C THR A 288 9.40 18.71 -0.01
N THR A 289 9.83 18.50 1.24
CA THR A 289 10.97 17.63 1.56
C THR A 289 10.76 16.16 1.20
N ALA A 290 9.52 15.69 1.03
CA ALA A 290 9.23 14.33 0.60
C ALA A 290 9.38 14.15 -0.92
N VAL A 291 9.36 15.25 -1.69
CA VAL A 291 9.49 15.24 -3.16
C VAL A 291 10.94 15.06 -3.61
N GLN A 292 11.92 15.46 -2.80
CA GLN A 292 13.35 15.40 -3.14
C GLN A 292 13.87 13.97 -3.46
N TYR A 293 13.10 12.93 -3.13
CA TYR A 293 13.45 11.53 -3.35
C TYR A 293 12.91 11.00 -4.69
N TYR A 294 12.16 11.81 -5.45
CA TYR A 294 11.40 11.35 -6.58
C TYR A 294 12.03 11.76 -7.91
N ASP A 295 12.66 10.81 -8.60
CA ASP A 295 13.27 11.00 -9.93
C ASP A 295 12.25 10.79 -11.09
N GLY A 296 10.95 10.75 -10.79
CA GLY A 296 9.89 10.51 -11.79
C GLY A 296 9.51 11.73 -12.63
N GLY A 297 10.44 12.67 -12.80
CA GLY A 297 10.24 13.89 -13.59
C GLY A 297 9.29 14.89 -12.92
N ILE A 298 9.51 15.24 -11.65
CA ILE A 298 8.72 16.26 -10.94
C ILE A 298 9.58 17.49 -10.69
N PRO A 299 9.09 18.71 -10.97
CA PRO A 299 10.00 19.85 -11.08
C PRO A 299 10.26 20.60 -9.77
N GLY A 300 11.37 21.33 -9.75
CA GLY A 300 11.60 22.49 -8.89
C GLY A 300 12.35 22.25 -7.58
N VAL A 301 12.43 21.01 -7.07
CA VAL A 301 13.03 20.74 -5.75
C VAL A 301 14.53 20.48 -5.82
N ASP A 302 15.03 19.87 -6.90
CA ASP A 302 16.38 19.29 -7.03
C ASP A 302 17.55 20.23 -6.70
N TYR A 303 17.38 21.53 -6.95
CA TYR A 303 18.40 22.55 -6.70
C TYR A 303 18.12 23.41 -5.47
N THR A 304 16.95 23.24 -4.84
CA THR A 304 16.58 23.93 -3.60
C THR A 304 16.95 23.10 -2.37
N LEU A 305 16.72 21.78 -2.42
CA LEU A 305 17.08 20.82 -1.38
C LEU A 305 18.04 19.77 -1.94
N PRO A 306 19.09 19.38 -1.19
CA PRO A 306 19.91 18.24 -1.57
C PRO A 306 19.10 16.94 -1.45
N ILE A 307 19.30 16.03 -2.40
CA ILE A 307 18.79 14.66 -2.29
C ILE A 307 19.43 14.02 -1.06
N ARG A 308 18.62 13.68 -0.06
CA ARG A 308 19.01 12.70 0.96
C ARG A 308 18.55 11.36 0.40
N SER A 309 19.40 10.34 0.29
CA SER A 309 18.93 9.00 -0.10
C SER A 309 18.24 8.36 1.11
N GLY A 310 16.98 7.95 0.96
CA GLY A 310 16.21 7.31 2.03
C GLY A 310 15.71 5.90 1.70
N ARG A 311 15.77 5.52 0.42
CA ARG A 311 15.33 4.21 -0.10
C ARG A 311 16.54 3.48 -0.66
N GLY A 312 16.58 2.16 -0.51
CA GLY A 312 17.58 1.34 -1.20
C GLY A 312 17.36 1.40 -2.72
N ASP A 313 18.40 1.03 -3.48
CA ASP A 313 18.44 1.13 -4.94
C ASP A 313 17.92 -0.14 -5.62
N ASP A 314 16.90 -0.75 -5.02
CA ASP A 314 16.33 -1.99 -5.52
C ASP A 314 15.34 -1.72 -6.66
N PRO A 315 15.40 -2.49 -7.76
CA PRO A 315 14.40 -2.39 -8.81
C PRO A 315 13.02 -2.78 -8.26
N TYR A 316 11.97 -2.13 -8.76
CA TYR A 316 10.59 -2.36 -8.34
C TYR A 316 9.99 -3.60 -9.02
N ILE A 317 10.58 -4.78 -8.76
CA ILE A 317 10.32 -6.05 -9.46
C ILE A 317 9.83 -7.20 -8.57
N PHE A 318 9.91 -7.04 -7.25
CA PHE A 318 9.61 -8.10 -6.28
C PHE A 318 8.09 -8.22 -6.06
N HIS A 319 7.38 -8.72 -7.07
CA HIS A 319 5.92 -8.81 -7.14
C HIS A 319 5.45 -10.23 -7.41
N PHE A 320 4.61 -10.77 -6.54
CA PHE A 320 3.81 -11.94 -6.88
C PHE A 320 2.54 -11.52 -7.66
N PRO A 321 1.92 -12.43 -8.43
CA PRO A 321 0.70 -12.10 -9.19
C PRO A 321 -0.47 -11.55 -8.36
N ASP A 322 -0.58 -11.94 -7.09
CA ASP A 322 -1.56 -11.45 -6.12
C ASP A 322 -0.92 -10.62 -4.99
N GLY A 323 0.28 -10.09 -5.22
CA GLY A 323 1.07 -9.34 -4.25
C GLY A 323 1.49 -10.19 -3.05
N ASN A 324 1.65 -9.58 -1.89
CA ASN A 324 2.22 -10.28 -0.72
C ASN A 324 1.26 -11.29 -0.06
N ALA A 325 0.13 -11.61 -0.70
CA ALA A 325 -0.82 -12.64 -0.25
C ALA A 325 -0.38 -14.08 -0.58
N SER A 326 0.56 -14.25 -1.51
CA SER A 326 1.13 -15.53 -1.96
C SER A 326 1.93 -16.29 -0.90
#